data_AF-A0A2V7ML18-F1
#
_entry.id   AF-A0A2V7ML18-F1
#
_cell.length_a   1.000
_cell.length_b   1.000
_cell.length_c   1.000
_cell.angle_alpha   90.00
_cell.angle_beta   90.00
_cell.angle_gamma   90.00
#
_symmetry.space_group_name_H-M   'P 1'
#
loop_
_entity.id
_entity.type
_entity.pdbx_description
1 polymer ?
#
loop_
_entity_poly.entity_id
_entity_poly.type
_entity_poly.pdbx_seq_one_letter_code
_entity_poly.pdbx_strand_id
1 'polypeptide(L)'
;MSRAFTKEDAGNEAPRRNYGLPSKGDPEFDRAAADALLEAARAGETASAEQATGYYWGEPRLREHVQRILDRARASGDERLQQLAERFLR
;
A
#
# COMPACT_ATOMS: atom_id res chain seq x y z
N MET A 1 26.26 34.78 -11.27
CA MET A 1 25.22 34.55 -10.24
C MET A 1 24.29 33.47 -10.79
N SER A 2 24.61 32.21 -10.52
CA SER A 2 23.96 31.05 -11.16
C SER A 2 22.54 30.86 -10.65
N ARG A 3 21.62 30.62 -11.58
CA ARG A 3 20.21 30.33 -11.32
C ARG A 3 20.09 29.17 -10.33
N ALA A 4 19.37 29.40 -9.25
CA ALA A 4 18.87 28.35 -8.38
C ALA A 4 18.07 27.36 -9.24
N PHE A 5 18.58 26.15 -9.39
CA PHE A 5 17.79 25.01 -9.83
C PHE A 5 16.94 24.58 -8.64
N THR A 6 15.79 25.21 -8.48
CA THR A 6 14.75 24.73 -7.60
C THR A 6 14.17 23.46 -8.22
N LYS A 7 14.56 22.31 -7.66
CA LYS A 7 14.02 21.00 -7.99
C LYS A 7 12.73 20.80 -7.20
N GLU A 8 11.72 21.62 -7.48
CA GLU A 8 10.34 21.47 -6.98
C GLU A 8 9.49 20.92 -8.13
N ASP A 9 9.56 19.61 -8.35
CA ASP A 9 8.40 18.78 -8.71
C ASP A 9 8.86 17.33 -8.84
N ALA A 10 8.94 16.63 -7.72
CA ALA A 10 9.02 15.18 -7.72
C ALA A 10 7.76 14.63 -7.08
N GLY A 11 6.66 14.72 -7.83
CA GLY A 11 5.53 13.80 -7.72
C GLY A 11 4.50 14.14 -6.66
N ASN A 12 3.82 15.27 -6.80
CA ASN A 12 2.47 15.43 -6.22
C ASN A 12 1.41 14.98 -7.25
N GLU A 13 1.64 13.86 -7.93
CA GLU A 13 0.62 13.23 -8.77
C GLU A 13 -0.34 12.53 -7.79
N ALA A 14 -1.59 12.97 -7.75
CA ALA A 14 -2.61 12.35 -6.91
C ALA A 14 -2.67 10.83 -7.18
N PRO A 15 -3.08 10.01 -6.19
CA PRO A 15 -3.17 8.57 -6.39
C PRO A 15 -3.94 8.24 -7.67
N ARG A 16 -3.36 7.38 -8.51
CA ARG A 16 -3.96 6.98 -9.80
C ARG A 16 -5.31 6.27 -9.63
N ARG A 17 -5.58 5.76 -8.42
CA ARG A 17 -6.83 5.12 -8.00
C ARG A 17 -7.27 5.66 -6.65
N ASN A 18 -8.57 5.66 -6.42
CA ASN A 18 -9.16 6.13 -5.16
C ASN A 18 -8.99 5.11 -4.00
N TYR A 19 -8.57 3.86 -4.29
CA TYR A 19 -8.34 2.74 -3.34
C TYR A 19 -9.46 2.44 -2.32
N GLY A 20 -10.57 3.18 -2.33
CA GLY A 20 -11.70 3.02 -1.41
C GLY A 20 -11.34 3.22 0.06
N LEU A 21 -10.33 4.04 0.36
CA LEU A 21 -9.84 4.19 1.73
C LEU A 21 -10.86 4.94 2.61
N PRO A 22 -11.14 4.45 3.82
CA PRO A 22 -11.85 5.21 4.86
C PRO A 22 -11.10 6.51 5.21
N SER A 23 -11.70 7.31 6.09
CA SER A 23 -10.99 8.45 6.69
C SER A 23 -9.77 7.99 7.50
N LYS A 24 -8.71 8.79 7.54
CA LYS A 24 -7.46 8.44 8.26
C LYS A 24 -7.63 8.21 9.76
N GLY A 25 -8.70 8.74 10.36
CA GLY A 25 -9.04 8.52 11.78
C GLY A 25 -9.94 7.30 12.02
N ASP A 26 -10.35 6.60 10.97
CA ASP A 26 -11.20 5.43 11.07
C ASP A 26 -10.37 4.21 11.57
N PRO A 27 -10.85 3.45 12.58
CA PRO A 27 -10.18 2.24 13.03
C PRO A 27 -9.91 1.21 11.92
N GLU A 28 -10.73 1.21 10.87
CA GLU A 28 -10.61 0.29 9.73
C GLU A 28 -9.60 0.76 8.67
N PHE A 29 -9.05 1.97 8.82
CA PHE A 29 -8.12 2.54 7.84
C PHE A 29 -6.91 1.64 7.61
N ASP A 30 -6.27 1.16 8.69
CA ASP A 30 -5.08 0.32 8.60
C ASP A 30 -5.38 -1.02 7.89
N ARG A 31 -6.55 -1.60 8.14
CA ARG A 31 -7.00 -2.80 7.42
C ARG A 31 -7.17 -2.52 5.93
N ALA A 32 -7.88 -1.45 5.58
CA ALA A 32 -8.12 -1.08 4.19
C ALA A 32 -6.83 -0.71 3.45
N ALA A 33 -5.89 -0.06 4.13
CA ALA A 33 -4.58 0.28 3.60
C ALA A 33 -3.74 -0.97 3.30
N ALA A 34 -3.77 -1.98 4.18
CA ALA A 34 -3.10 -3.25 3.95
C ALA A 34 -3.66 -3.97 2.71
N ASP A 35 -4.98 -4.07 2.58
CA ASP A 35 -5.63 -4.65 1.38
C ASP A 35 -5.22 -3.84 0.12
N ALA A 36 -5.26 -2.50 0.19
CA ALA A 36 -4.92 -1.62 -0.94
C ALA A 36 -3.48 -1.77 -1.41
N LEU A 37 -2.50 -1.85 -0.50
CA LEU A 37 -1.09 -2.03 -0.85
C LEU A 37 -0.85 -3.36 -1.56
N LEU A 38 -1.48 -4.45 -1.08
CA LEU A 38 -1.33 -5.78 -1.68
C LEU A 38 -1.98 -5.85 -3.08
N GLU A 39 -3.19 -5.33 -3.24
CA GLU A 39 -3.84 -5.30 -4.57
C GLU A 39 -3.10 -4.37 -5.55
N ALA A 40 -2.56 -3.24 -5.07
CA ALA A 40 -1.71 -2.38 -5.89
C ALA A 40 -0.42 -3.10 -6.32
N ALA A 41 0.21 -3.87 -5.43
CA ALA A 41 1.38 -4.67 -5.77
C ALA A 41 1.07 -5.80 -6.76
N ARG A 42 -0.16 -6.33 -6.76
CA ARG A 42 -0.62 -7.25 -7.81
C ARG A 42 -0.67 -6.56 -9.17
N ALA A 43 -1.10 -5.29 -9.21
CA ALA A 43 -1.17 -4.46 -10.42
C ALA A 43 0.15 -3.75 -10.80
N GLY A 44 1.20 -3.83 -9.98
CA GLY A 44 2.45 -3.10 -10.20
C GLY A 44 2.38 -1.60 -9.85
N GLU A 45 1.40 -1.20 -9.04
CA GLU A 45 1.07 0.20 -8.73
C GLU A 45 1.42 0.60 -7.28
N THR A 46 2.34 -0.11 -6.62
CA THR A 46 2.65 0.07 -5.19
C THR A 46 2.91 1.53 -4.80
N ALA A 47 3.69 2.27 -5.57
CA ALA A 47 3.97 3.69 -5.30
C ALA A 47 2.71 4.56 -5.20
N SER A 48 1.70 4.29 -6.03
CA SER A 48 0.43 5.03 -5.97
C SER A 48 -0.39 4.68 -4.73
N ALA A 49 -0.34 3.43 -4.26
CA ALA A 49 -1.02 3.03 -3.03
C ALA A 49 -0.31 3.55 -1.79
N GLU A 50 1.02 3.63 -1.79
CA GLU A 50 1.78 4.25 -0.70
C GLU A 50 1.41 5.73 -0.55
N GLN A 51 1.28 6.46 -1.67
CA GLN A 51 0.81 7.84 -1.67
C GLN A 51 -0.63 7.97 -1.12
N ALA A 52 -1.53 7.07 -1.50
CA ALA A 52 -2.93 7.11 -1.08
C ALA A 52 -3.10 6.81 0.41
N THR A 53 -2.42 5.78 0.89
CA THR A 53 -2.53 5.29 2.27
C THR A 53 -1.67 6.11 3.23
N GLY A 54 -0.56 6.67 2.76
CA GLY A 54 0.49 7.26 3.57
C GLY A 54 1.39 6.23 4.26
N TYR A 55 1.25 4.95 3.94
CA TYR A 55 2.09 3.86 4.44
C TYR A 55 3.01 3.34 3.35
N TYR A 56 4.23 2.95 3.72
CA TYR A 56 5.16 2.30 2.81
C TYR A 56 4.90 0.79 2.75
N TRP A 57 5.36 0.15 1.67
CA TRP A 57 5.44 -1.30 1.58
C TRP A 57 6.30 -1.85 2.72
N GLY A 58 5.78 -2.84 3.45
CA GLY A 58 6.44 -3.41 4.63
C GLY A 58 6.19 -2.65 5.93
N GLU A 59 5.27 -1.67 5.95
CA GLU A 59 4.91 -0.90 7.15
C GLU A 59 4.63 -1.81 8.37
N PRO A 60 5.42 -1.68 9.47
CA PRO A 60 5.27 -2.48 10.67
C PRO A 60 3.85 -2.45 11.28
N ARG A 61 3.16 -1.31 11.23
CA ARG A 61 1.79 -1.18 11.77
C ARG A 61 0.78 -2.07 11.05
N LEU A 62 1.03 -2.40 9.79
CA LEU A 62 0.10 -3.19 8.97
C LEU A 62 0.34 -4.70 9.06
N ARG A 63 1.42 -5.15 9.73
CA ARG A 63 1.82 -6.57 9.75
C ARG A 63 0.71 -7.51 10.23
N GLU A 64 -0.03 -7.13 11.27
CA GLU A 64 -1.13 -7.95 11.80
C GLU A 64 -2.27 -8.10 10.78
N HIS A 65 -2.60 -7.01 10.06
CA HIS A 65 -3.61 -7.05 9.00
C HIS A 65 -3.14 -7.89 7.81
N VAL A 66 -1.89 -7.72 7.39
CA VAL A 66 -1.30 -8.50 6.29
C VAL A 66 -1.20 -9.99 6.64
N GLN A 67 -0.90 -10.34 7.89
CA GLN A 67 -0.92 -11.74 8.35
C GLN A 67 -2.32 -12.36 8.22
N ARG A 68 -3.37 -11.65 8.64
CA ARG A 68 -4.77 -12.11 8.44
C ARG A 68 -5.12 -12.28 6.96
N ILE A 69 -4.66 -11.37 6.10
CA ILE A 69 -4.87 -11.46 4.65
C ILE A 69 -4.13 -12.69 4.07
N LEU A 70 -2.91 -12.96 4.53
CA LEU A 70 -2.14 -14.14 4.14
C LEU A 70 -2.88 -15.43 4.53
N ASP A 71 -3.41 -15.50 5.74
CA ASP A 71 -4.15 -16.68 6.22
C ASP A 71 -5.43 -16.91 5.40
N ARG A 72 -6.16 -15.82 5.09
CA ARG A 72 -7.31 -15.86 4.17
C ARG A 72 -6.90 -16.33 2.77
N ALA A 73 -5.82 -15.79 2.23
CA ALA A 73 -5.32 -16.14 0.90
C ALA A 73 -4.88 -17.61 0.81
N ARG A 74 -4.31 -18.15 1.90
CA ARG A 74 -4.02 -19.58 2.04
C ARG A 74 -5.28 -20.43 2.04
N ALA A 75 -6.27 -20.05 2.84
CA ALA A 75 -7.54 -20.77 2.91
C ALA A 75 -8.30 -20.76 1.57
N SER A 76 -8.20 -19.69 0.78
CA SER A 76 -8.86 -19.58 -0.52
C SER A 76 -8.03 -20.07 -1.71
N GLY A 77 -6.77 -20.47 -1.50
CA GLY A 77 -5.86 -20.87 -2.59
C GLY A 77 -5.40 -19.72 -3.49
N ASP A 78 -5.44 -18.47 -3.01
CA ASP A 78 -4.94 -17.32 -3.78
C ASP A 78 -3.42 -17.20 -3.68
N GLU A 79 -2.71 -17.99 -4.49
CA GLU A 79 -1.24 -18.07 -4.48
C GLU A 79 -0.57 -16.72 -4.75
N ARG A 80 -1.15 -15.89 -5.62
CA ARG A 80 -0.57 -14.58 -5.97
C ARG A 80 -0.62 -13.63 -4.79
N LEU A 81 -1.75 -13.60 -4.07
CA LEU A 81 -1.89 -12.77 -2.88
C LEU A 81 -1.02 -13.28 -1.73
N GLN A 82 -0.89 -14.59 -1.57
CA GLN A 82 0.02 -15.19 -0.58
C GLN A 82 1.47 -14.72 -0.79
N GLN A 83 1.99 -14.82 -2.01
CA GLN A 83 3.36 -14.38 -2.32
C GLN A 83 3.57 -12.89 -2.04
N LEU A 84 2.58 -12.04 -2.31
CA LEU A 84 2.64 -10.61 -2.04
C LEU A 84 2.65 -10.32 -0.55
N ALA A 85 1.76 -10.97 0.21
CA ALA A 85 1.70 -10.80 1.65
C ALA A 85 2.97 -11.32 2.33
N GLU A 86 3.52 -12.45 1.89
CA GLU A 86 4.80 -12.95 2.38
C GLU A 86 5.95 -11.99 2.06
N ARG A 87 5.98 -11.40 0.85
CA ARG A 87 6.97 -10.37 0.50
C ARG A 87 6.82 -9.10 1.32
N PHE A 88 5.60 -8.71 1.68
CA PHE A 88 5.35 -7.55 2.54
C PHE A 88 5.88 -7.79 3.96
N LEU A 89 5.79 -9.02 4.47
CA LEU A 89 6.16 -9.35 5.84
C LEU A 89 7.67 -9.60 6.06
N ARG A 90 8.44 -9.75 4.97
CA ARG A 90 9.92 -9.88 4.99
C ARG A 90 10.58 -8.53 5.24
#